data_AF-A0A5E8CIX9-F1
#
_entry.id   AF-A0A5E8CIX9-F1
#
_cell.length_a   1.000
_cell.length_b   1.000
_cell.length_c   1.000
_cell.angle_alpha   90.00
_cell.angle_beta   90.00
_cell.angle_gamma   90.00
#
_symmetry.space_group_name_H-M   'P 1'
#
loop_
_entity.id
_entity.type
_entity.pdbx_description
1 polymer ?
#
loop_
_entity_poly.entity_id
_entity_poly.type
_entity_poly.pdbx_seq_one_letter_code
_entity_poly.pdbx_strand_id
1 'polypeptide(L)'
;MSVDNYAYNEDVVNIEKIQFGIFGNKEVRNYSSVKKDTFGINLPESYDNFEPKKGGLVDLRMGSCDIHLNCTTCGLDSIKCPGHFGHTDLAEPVFHIGFFRSH
;
A
#
# COMPACT_ATOMS: atom_id res chain seq x y z
N MET A 1 -9.34 -24.04 8.60
CA MET A 1 -8.36 -24.79 7.80
C MET A 1 -7.27 -23.81 7.37
N SER A 2 -6.21 -23.76 8.17
CA SER A 2 -5.05 -22.89 8.01
C SER A 2 -4.17 -23.42 6.89
N VAL A 3 -4.22 -22.79 5.73
CA VAL A 3 -3.14 -22.92 4.74
C VAL A 3 -2.12 -21.83 5.08
N ASP A 4 -0.94 -22.26 5.51
CA ASP A 4 0.22 -21.42 5.81
C ASP A 4 0.76 -20.84 4.51
N ASN A 5 0.32 -19.63 4.15
CA ASN A 5 0.78 -18.94 2.92
C ASN A 5 2.22 -18.43 3.02
N TYR A 6 2.83 -18.50 4.20
CA TYR A 6 4.24 -18.21 4.46
C TYR A 6 4.93 -19.47 4.99
N ALA A 7 4.92 -20.54 4.20
CA ALA A 7 5.78 -21.68 4.50
C ALA A 7 7.23 -21.23 4.25
N TYR A 8 8.09 -21.32 5.27
CA TYR A 8 9.54 -21.24 5.08
C TYR A 8 9.91 -22.36 4.11
N ASN A 9 10.17 -22.01 2.86
CA ASN A 9 10.63 -22.94 1.83
C ASN A 9 12.15 -22.85 1.70
N GLU A 10 12.72 -23.61 0.77
CA GLU A 10 14.17 -23.64 0.56
C GLU A 10 14.73 -22.33 -0.04
N ASP A 11 13.87 -21.39 -0.46
CA ASP A 11 14.26 -20.10 -1.05
C ASP A 11 14.46 -18.98 0.00
N VAL A 12 14.65 -19.34 1.27
CA VAL A 12 14.90 -18.36 2.33
C VAL A 12 16.30 -17.78 2.16
N VAL A 13 16.37 -16.49 1.84
CA VAL A 13 17.61 -15.75 1.67
C VAL A 13 17.87 -14.86 2.90
N ASN A 14 19.10 -14.89 3.40
CA ASN A 14 19.52 -13.98 4.48
C ASN A 14 19.68 -12.55 3.93
N ILE A 15 19.14 -11.56 4.66
CA ILE A 15 19.33 -10.15 4.32
C ILE A 15 20.79 -9.76 4.61
N GLU A 16 21.55 -9.44 3.56
CA GLU A 16 22.98 -9.09 3.69
C GLU A 16 23.22 -7.61 4.03
N LYS A 17 22.39 -6.71 3.47
CA LYS A 17 22.53 -5.27 3.62
C LYS A 17 21.20 -4.55 3.47
N ILE A 18 21.11 -3.38 4.08
CA ILE A 18 20.00 -2.45 3.93
C ILE A 18 20.50 -1.25 3.14
N GLN A 19 19.87 -0.97 1.99
CA GLN A 19 20.14 0.22 1.20
C GLN A 19 19.07 1.27 1.47
N PHE A 20 19.51 2.45 1.91
CA PHE A 20 18.64 3.61 2.03
C PHE A 20 18.58 4.37 0.71
N GLY A 21 17.39 4.88 0.38
CA GLY A 21 17.15 5.61 -0.85
C GLY A 21 15.87 6.44 -0.76
N ILE A 22 15.67 7.29 -1.75
CA ILE A 22 14.47 8.11 -1.89
C ILE A 22 13.72 7.62 -3.12
N PHE A 23 12.43 7.34 -2.99
CA PHE A 23 11.60 6.99 -4.14
C PHE A 23 11.26 8.23 -4.95
N GLY A 24 11.48 8.15 -6.27
CA GLY A 24 10.97 9.12 -7.22
C GLY A 24 9.46 8.93 -7.48
N ASN A 25 8.81 9.97 -8.00
CA ASN A 25 7.36 9.95 -8.29
C ASN A 25 6.92 8.77 -9.16
N LYS A 26 7.75 8.35 -10.13
CA LYS A 26 7.46 7.19 -10.99
C LYS A 26 7.51 5.88 -10.22
N GLU A 27 8.46 5.74 -9.29
CA GLU A 27 8.60 4.54 -8.47
C GLU A 27 7.41 4.41 -7.51
N VAL A 28 7.05 5.50 -6.81
CA VAL A 28 5.86 5.54 -5.94
C VAL A 28 4.61 5.08 -6.70
N ARG A 29 4.37 5.60 -7.91
CA ARG A 29 3.24 5.16 -8.75
C ARG A 29 3.36 3.69 -9.17
N ASN A 30 4.55 3.22 -9.52
CA ASN A 30 4.74 1.83 -9.96
C ASN A 30 4.49 0.80 -8.85
N TYR A 31 4.91 1.12 -7.62
CA TYR A 31 4.67 0.29 -6.43
C TYR A 31 3.23 0.33 -5.93
N SER A 32 2.46 1.35 -6.33
CA SER A 32 1.09 1.51 -5.86
C SER A 32 0.15 0.44 -6.42
N SER A 33 -0.66 -0.18 -5.57
CA SER A 33 -1.74 -1.11 -5.98
C SER A 33 -2.89 -0.40 -6.70
N VAL A 34 -3.02 0.92 -6.51
CA VAL A 34 -4.05 1.78 -7.13
C VAL A 34 -3.51 2.57 -8.32
N LYS A 35 -2.36 2.20 -8.89
CA LYS A 35 -1.72 2.89 -10.04
C LYS A 35 -2.57 3.02 -11.31
N LYS A 36 -3.67 2.26 -11.41
CA LYS A 36 -4.62 2.34 -12.53
C LYS A 36 -5.59 3.50 -12.38
N ASP A 37 -5.75 4.02 -11.17
CA ASP A 37 -6.61 5.18 -10.92
C ASP A 37 -5.82 6.45 -11.20
N THR A 38 -6.43 7.40 -11.90
CA THR A 38 -5.76 8.61 -12.40
C THR A 38 -5.08 9.42 -11.30
N PHE A 39 -5.66 9.44 -10.09
CA PHE A 39 -5.15 10.22 -8.95
C PHE A 39 -4.79 9.35 -7.74
N GLY A 40 -4.83 8.02 -7.90
CA GLY A 40 -4.72 7.09 -6.78
C GLY A 40 -5.88 7.25 -5.77
N ILE A 41 -5.56 7.44 -4.49
CA ILE A 41 -6.52 7.71 -3.42
C ILE A 41 -6.82 9.20 -3.39
N ASN A 42 -8.06 9.59 -3.69
CA ASN A 42 -8.47 10.99 -3.82
C ASN A 42 -9.83 11.32 -3.21
N LEU A 43 -10.47 10.36 -2.53
CA LEU A 43 -11.71 10.56 -1.81
C LEU A 43 -11.46 10.67 -0.31
N PRO A 44 -12.06 11.65 0.38
CA PRO A 44 -11.92 11.80 1.84
C PRO A 44 -12.72 10.76 2.62
N GLU A 45 -13.73 10.13 2.00
CA GLU A 45 -14.57 9.14 2.67
C GLU A 45 -13.84 7.81 2.86
N SER A 46 -13.88 7.27 4.08
CA SER A 46 -13.41 5.92 4.36
C SER A 46 -14.48 4.87 4.04
N TYR A 47 -15.73 5.12 4.40
CA TYR A 47 -16.83 4.16 4.24
C TYR A 47 -18.00 4.79 3.50
N ASP A 48 -18.73 3.95 2.77
CA ASP A 48 -19.99 4.28 2.09
C ASP A 48 -20.96 3.13 2.35
N ASN A 49 -22.05 3.40 3.06
CA ASN A 49 -23.01 2.39 3.51
C ASN A 49 -22.37 1.21 4.27
N PHE A 50 -21.47 1.51 5.21
CA PHE A 50 -20.70 0.54 6.00
C PHE A 50 -19.68 -0.31 5.22
N GLU A 51 -19.56 -0.10 3.90
CA GLU A 51 -18.56 -0.76 3.07
C GLU A 51 -17.35 0.15 2.84
N PRO A 52 -16.11 -0.39 2.77
CA PRO A 52 -14.93 0.39 2.45
C PRO A 52 -15.06 1.11 1.10
N LYS A 53 -14.79 2.41 1.09
CA LYS A 53 -14.92 3.24 -0.10
C LYS A 53 -13.74 3.01 -1.05
N LYS A 54 -14.04 2.54 -2.26
CA LYS A 54 -13.06 2.50 -3.35
C LYS A 54 -12.59 3.91 -3.70
N GLY A 55 -11.28 4.13 -3.74
CA GLY A 55 -10.65 5.44 -3.92
C GLY A 55 -10.52 6.27 -2.64
N GLY A 56 -10.98 5.73 -1.50
CA GLY A 56 -10.85 6.30 -0.17
C GLY A 56 -9.70 5.70 0.63
N LEU A 57 -9.51 6.16 1.87
CA LEU A 57 -8.36 5.79 2.71
C LEU A 57 -8.31 4.31 3.12
N VAL A 58 -9.45 3.62 3.16
CA VAL A 58 -9.55 2.19 3.52
C VAL A 58 -9.88 1.29 2.31
N ASP A 59 -9.50 1.72 1.10
CA ASP A 59 -9.68 0.91 -0.11
C ASP A 59 -9.03 -0.48 0.05
N LEU A 60 -9.83 -1.54 -0.12
CA LEU A 60 -9.39 -2.92 0.09
C LEU A 60 -8.23 -3.37 -0.80
N ARG A 61 -7.90 -2.62 -1.87
CA ARG A 61 -6.71 -2.87 -2.68
C ARG A 61 -5.41 -2.55 -1.94
N MET A 62 -5.46 -1.77 -0.88
CA MET A 62 -4.31 -1.43 -0.02
C MET A 62 -4.17 -2.38 1.18
N GLY A 63 -5.15 -3.25 1.41
CA GLY A 63 -5.22 -4.13 2.58
C GLY A 63 -6.51 -3.90 3.36
N SER A 64 -6.67 -4.61 4.47
CA SER A 64 -7.80 -4.47 5.38
C SER A 64 -7.31 -4.64 6.81
N CYS A 65 -7.84 -3.84 7.73
CA CYS A 65 -7.69 -4.06 9.17
C CYS A 65 -8.90 -4.81 9.76
N ASP A 66 -9.92 -5.08 8.96
CA ASP A 66 -11.12 -5.82 9.35
C ASP A 66 -10.92 -7.31 9.09
N ILE A 67 -11.17 -8.14 10.10
CA ILE A 67 -11.04 -9.61 10.04
C ILE A 67 -12.06 -10.28 9.12
N HIS A 68 -13.13 -9.58 8.76
CA HIS A 68 -14.19 -10.08 7.87
C HIS A 68 -13.98 -9.68 6.41
N LEU A 69 -13.02 -8.80 6.13
CA LEU A 69 -12.76 -8.28 4.80
C LEU A 69 -11.37 -8.69 4.33
N ASN A 70 -11.31 -9.31 3.15
CA ASN A 70 -10.05 -9.69 2.53
C ASN A 70 -9.53 -8.58 1.63
N CYS A 71 -8.21 -8.48 1.53
CA CYS A 71 -7.56 -7.58 0.59
C CYS A 71 -7.90 -7.99 -0.85
N THR A 72 -8.29 -7.04 -1.68
CA THR A 72 -8.66 -7.32 -3.09
C THR A 72 -7.45 -7.40 -4.03
N THR A 73 -6.24 -7.09 -3.55
CA THR A 73 -5.00 -7.21 -4.32
C THR A 73 -4.37 -8.60 -4.18
N CYS A 74 -4.19 -9.09 -2.95
CA CYS A 74 -3.59 -10.41 -2.70
C CYS A 74 -4.58 -11.50 -2.28
N GLY A 75 -5.84 -11.15 -1.96
CA GLY A 75 -6.86 -12.10 -1.51
C GLY A 75 -6.69 -12.57 -0.06
N LEU A 76 -5.70 -12.06 0.67
CA LEU A 76 -5.39 -12.45 2.04
C LEU A 76 -6.20 -11.64 3.07
N ASP A 77 -6.42 -12.24 4.23
CA ASP A 77 -7.06 -11.61 5.39
C ASP A 77 -6.15 -10.56 6.06
N SER A 78 -6.67 -9.86 7.07
CA SER A 78 -5.97 -8.80 7.80
C SER A 78 -4.75 -9.28 8.60
N ILE A 79 -4.62 -10.59 8.84
CA ILE A 79 -3.48 -11.18 9.57
C ILE A 79 -2.35 -11.52 8.61
N LYS A 80 -2.69 -12.02 7.41
CA LYS A 80 -1.73 -12.52 6.42
C LYS A 80 -1.36 -11.49 5.36
N CYS A 81 -2.17 -10.46 5.15
CA CYS A 81 -1.85 -9.42 4.17
C CYS A 81 -0.71 -8.52 4.71
N PRO A 82 0.42 -8.37 3.97
CA PRO A 82 1.50 -7.47 4.39
C PRO A 82 1.15 -5.98 4.18
N GLY A 83 0.02 -5.70 3.52
CA GLY A 83 -0.35 -4.37 3.05
C GLY A 83 0.19 -4.07 1.65
N HIS A 84 -0.49 -3.16 0.96
CA HIS A 84 -0.09 -2.69 -0.36
C HIS A 84 -0.12 -1.17 -0.41
N PHE A 85 0.95 -0.57 -0.92
CA PHE A 85 1.06 0.87 -0.96
C PHE A 85 0.00 1.52 -1.86
N GLY A 86 -0.60 2.60 -1.37
CA GLY A 86 -1.34 3.56 -2.17
C GLY A 86 -0.44 4.68 -2.70
N HIS A 87 -0.99 5.50 -3.57
CA HIS A 87 -0.44 6.82 -3.86
C HIS A 87 -1.60 7.83 -3.93
N THR A 88 -1.27 9.10 -3.77
CA THR A 88 -2.17 10.22 -4.06
C THR A 88 -1.39 11.18 -4.92
N ASP A 89 -1.94 11.50 -6.09
CA ASP A 89 -1.37 12.56 -6.90
C ASP A 89 -1.74 13.92 -6.27
N LEU A 90 -0.71 14.68 -5.94
CA LEU A 90 -0.87 16.04 -5.45
C LEU A 90 -1.18 16.98 -6.62
N ALA A 91 -2.06 17.96 -6.38
CA ALA A 91 -2.44 18.93 -7.39
C ALA A 91 -1.25 19.75 -7.91
N GLU A 92 -0.25 19.98 -7.04
CA GLU A 92 0.95 20.74 -7.35
C GLU A 92 2.18 20.09 -6.68
N PRO A 93 3.40 20.35 -7.16
CA PRO A 93 4.63 19.92 -6.49
C PRO A 93 4.72 20.48 -5.07
N VAL A 94 5.11 19.63 -4.11
CA VAL A 94 5.27 20.02 -2.70
C VAL A 94 6.68 19.69 -2.23
N PHE A 95 7.28 20.60 -1.45
CA PHE A 95 8.56 20.34 -0.80
C PHE A 95 8.37 19.38 0.38
N HIS A 96 9.09 18.27 0.36
CA HIS A 96 9.17 17.39 1.51
C HIS A 96 10.02 18.04 2.61
N ILE A 97 9.41 18.40 3.74
CA ILE A 97 10.05 19.17 4.83
C ILE A 97 11.35 18.52 5.35
N GLY A 98 11.42 17.19 5.37
CA GLY A 98 12.63 16.46 5.77
C GLY A 98 13.83 16.64 4.84
N PHE A 99 13.59 17.01 3.57
CA PHE A 99 14.64 17.28 2.58
C PHE A 99 14.83 18.79 2.31
N PHE A 100 14.09 19.64 3.03
CA PHE A 100 14.18 21.09 2.82
C PHE A 100 15.47 21.71 3.36
N ARG A 101 16.12 21.07 4.35
CA ARG A 101 17.34 21.55 5.00
C ARG A 101 18.55 20.62 4.83
N SER A 102 18.49 19.65 3.90
CA SER A 102 19.64 18.79 3.65
C SER A 102 20.74 19.60 2.96
N HIS A 103 21.78 19.95 3.73
CA HIS A 103 23.08 20.40 3.26
C HIS A 103 23.92 19.21 2.80
#